data_AF-A1DQJ2-F1
#
_entry.id   AF-A1DQJ2-F1
#
_cell.length_a   1.000
_cell.length_b   1.000
_cell.length_c   1.000
_cell.angle_alpha   90.00
_cell.angle_beta   90.00
_cell.angle_gamma   90.00
#
_symmetry.space_group_name_H-M   'P 1'
#
loop_
_entity.id
_entity.type
_entity.pdbx_description
1 polymer ?
#
loop_
_entity_poly.entity_id
_entity_poly.type
_entity_poly.pdbx_seq_one_letter_code
_entity_poly.pdbx_strand_id
1 'polypeptide(L)' 'MMVSFFDQFASPSFLGIPLIAVAIALPWVLFPTPPSRWVNNRLITVQTWFINRFTNQLMLPLNVGGHKWALLLASLMVF' A
#
# COMPACT_ATOMS: atom_id res chain seq x y z
N MET A 1 -10.28 27.98 18.22
CA MET A 1 -9.62 26.89 18.99
C MET A 1 -10.32 25.55 18.82
N MET A 2 -11.64 25.40 19.07
CA MET A 2 -12.31 24.10 18.83
C MET A 2 -12.59 23.82 17.34
N VAL A 3 -12.92 24.84 16.56
CA VAL A 3 -13.24 24.68 15.13
C VAL A 3 -12.03 24.27 14.28
N SER A 4 -10.82 24.68 14.67
CA SER A 4 -9.59 24.39 13.91
C SER A 4 -9.12 22.94 14.01
N PHE A 5 -9.67 22.12 14.92
CA PHE A 5 -9.36 20.69 14.96
C PHE A 5 -9.84 19.93 13.73
N PHE A 6 -10.85 20.46 13.03
CA PHE A 6 -11.38 19.82 11.82
C PHE A 6 -10.63 20.21 10.55
N ASP A 7 -9.84 21.28 10.59
CA ASP A 7 -9.10 21.79 9.42
C ASP A 7 -8.11 20.75 8.86
N GLN A 8 -7.55 19.88 9.71
CA GLN A 8 -6.65 18.80 9.30
C GLN A 8 -7.31 17.69 8.46
N PHE A 9 -8.64 17.58 8.50
CA PHE A 9 -9.39 16.61 7.69
C PHE A 9 -9.87 17.20 6.37
N ALA A 10 -9.76 18.51 6.19
CA ALA A 10 -10.06 19.14 4.91
C ALA A 10 -9.03 18.69 3.87
N SER A 11 -9.49 18.38 2.65
CA SER A 11 -8.59 18.03 1.56
C SER A 11 -7.70 19.23 1.22
N PRO A 12 -6.37 19.11 1.30
CA PRO A 12 -5.49 20.24 1.07
C PRO A 12 -5.56 20.68 -0.40
N SER A 13 -5.56 22.00 -0.59
CA SER A 13 -5.44 22.61 -1.91
C SER A 13 -4.26 23.57 -1.92
N PHE A 14 -3.54 23.61 -3.04
CA PHE A 14 -2.42 24.52 -3.25
C PHE A 14 -2.60 25.23 -4.58
N LEU A 15 -2.54 26.56 -4.57
CA LEU A 15 -2.78 27.41 -5.76
C LEU A 15 -4.12 27.10 -6.47
N GLY A 16 -5.16 26.74 -5.70
CA GLY A 16 -6.48 26.37 -6.24
C GLY A 16 -6.59 24.94 -6.79
N ILE A 17 -5.52 24.13 -6.70
CA ILE A 17 -5.51 22.74 -7.16
C ILE A 17 -5.68 21.80 -5.95
N PRO A 18 -6.67 20.89 -5.95
CA PRO A 18 -6.84 19.89 -4.90
C PRO A 18 -5.73 18.83 -4.99
N LEU A 19 -5.02 18.58 -3.88
CA LEU A 19 -3.86 17.67 -3.85
C LEU A 19 -4.23 16.19 -3.62
N ILE A 20 -5.53 15.86 -3.56
CA ILE A 20 -6.01 14.50 -3.30
C ILE A 20 -5.51 13.49 -4.34
N ALA A 21 -5.44 13.87 -5.61
CA ALA A 21 -4.95 12.98 -6.67
C ALA A 21 -3.48 12.60 -6.46
N VAL A 22 -2.64 13.55 -6.03
CA VAL A 22 -1.23 13.29 -5.70
C VAL A 22 -1.13 12.39 -4.48
N ALA A 23 -1.92 12.65 -3.45
CA ALA A 23 -1.93 11.84 -2.22
C ALA A 23 -2.30 10.37 -2.50
N ILE A 24 -3.27 10.12 -3.40
CA ILE A 24 -3.68 8.76 -3.78
C ILE A 24 -2.62 8.08 -4.67
N ALA A 25 -1.95 8.82 -5.55
CA ALA A 25 -0.95 8.24 -6.46
C ALA A 25 0.42 7.99 -5.79
N LEU A 26 0.78 8.76 -4.77
CA LEU A 26 2.11 8.71 -4.14
C LEU A 26 2.52 7.33 -3.61
N PRO A 27 1.65 6.53 -2.97
CA PRO A 27 2.03 5.21 -2.46
C PRO A 27 2.55 4.25 -3.54
N TRP A 28 2.21 4.45 -4.83
CA TRP A 28 2.75 3.63 -5.93
C TRP A 28 4.28 3.71 -6.02
N VAL A 29 4.86 4.86 -5.68
CA VAL A 29 6.31 5.08 -5.72
C VAL A 29 7.03 4.32 -4.60
N LEU A 30 6.33 4.02 -3.50
CA LEU A 30 6.92 3.35 -2.35
C LEU A 30 7.17 1.86 -2.59
N PHE A 31 6.56 1.24 -3.62
CA PHE A 31 6.74 -0.18 -3.96
C PHE A 31 7.44 -0.33 -5.32
N PRO A 32 8.78 -0.16 -5.37
CA PRO A 32 9.53 -0.23 -6.62
C PRO A 32 9.52 -1.65 -7.20
N THR A 33 9.58 -1.75 -8.53
CA THR A 33 9.71 -3.03 -9.21
C THR A 33 11.05 -3.69 -8.90
N PRO A 34 11.08 -4.98 -8.51
CA PRO A 34 12.33 -5.68 -8.25
C PRO A 34 13.22 -5.74 -9.51
N PRO A 35 14.54 -5.50 -9.38
CA PRO A 35 15.47 -5.58 -10.50
C PRO A 35 15.66 -7.04 -10.94
N SER A 36 16.09 -7.26 -12.18
CA SER A 36 16.44 -8.60 -12.72
C SER A 36 17.73 -9.21 -12.14
N ARG A 37 18.20 -8.70 -10.99
CA ARG A 37 19.42 -9.16 -10.32
C ARG A 37 19.07 -10.26 -9.32
N TRP A 38 20.02 -11.15 -9.05
CA TRP A 38 19.81 -12.25 -8.11
C TRP A 38 19.64 -11.77 -6.65
N VAL A 39 20.34 -10.70 -6.26
CA VAL A 39 20.27 -10.12 -4.91
C VAL A 39 19.48 -8.82 -4.94
N ASN A 40 18.39 -8.80 -4.17
CA ASN A 40 17.56 -7.61 -3.96
C ASN A 40 18.17 -6.64 -2.95
N ASN A 41 17.76 -5.38 -3.02
CA ASN A 41 18.12 -4.40 -1.99
C ASN A 41 17.27 -4.61 -0.73
N ARG A 42 17.71 -4.00 0.38
CA ARG A 42 17.07 -4.17 1.71
C ARG A 42 15.60 -3.77 1.70
N LEU A 43 15.23 -2.70 0.99
CA LEU A 43 13.85 -2.22 0.91
C LEU A 43 12.93 -3.29 0.28
N ILE A 44 13.31 -3.79 -0.90
CA ILE A 44 12.56 -4.82 -1.62
C ILE A 44 12.48 -6.11 -0.80
N THR A 45 13.57 -6.48 -0.11
CA THR A 45 13.58 -7.66 0.76
C THR A 45 12.55 -7.55 1.89
N VAL A 46 12.48 -6.41 2.58
CA VAL A 46 11.51 -6.20 3.67
C VAL A 46 10.08 -6.17 3.13
N GLN A 47 9.84 -5.48 2.01
CA GLN A 47 8.52 -5.43 1.36
C GLN A 47 8.04 -6.82 0.94
N THR A 48 8.92 -7.60 0.31
CA THR A 48 8.63 -8.98 -0.12
C THR A 48 8.34 -9.87 1.09
N TRP A 49 9.11 -9.72 2.17
CA TRP A 49 8.90 -10.47 3.40
C TRP A 49 7.55 -10.14 4.05
N PHE A 50 7.19 -8.86 4.11
CA PHE A 50 5.89 -8.40 4.60
C PHE A 50 4.74 -8.99 3.79
N ILE A 51 4.77 -8.85 2.46
CA ILE A 51 3.72 -9.36 1.57
C ILE A 51 3.56 -10.88 1.74
N ASN A 52 4.66 -11.64 1.74
CA ASN A 52 4.60 -13.08 1.91
C ASN A 52 4.01 -13.51 3.27
N ARG A 53 4.42 -12.84 4.36
CA ARG A 53 3.90 -13.18 5.70
C ARG A 53 2.44 -12.80 5.86
N PHE A 54 2.06 -11.61 5.40
CA PHE A 54 0.68 -11.15 5.40
C PHE A 54 -0.22 -12.09 4.60
N THR A 55 0.14 -12.38 3.34
CA THR A 55 -0.64 -13.27 2.48
C THR A 55 -0.74 -14.67 3.07
N ASN A 56 0.33 -15.21 3.64
CA ASN A 56 0.29 -16.53 4.28
C ASN A 56 -0.68 -16.55 5.48
N GLN A 57 -0.59 -15.56 6.37
CA GLN A 57 -1.49 -15.47 7.54
C GLN A 57 -2.95 -15.31 7.13
N LEU A 58 -3.22 -14.50 6.11
CA LEU A 58 -4.57 -14.26 5.60
C LEU A 58 -5.16 -15.52 4.94
N MET A 59 -4.34 -16.28 4.21
CA MET A 59 -4.79 -17.43 3.42
C MET A 59 -4.82 -18.75 4.20
N LEU A 60 -4.12 -18.85 5.33
CA LEU A 60 -4.02 -20.06 6.16
C LEU A 60 -5.39 -20.66 6.57
N PRO A 61 -6.39 -19.88 7.02
CA PRO A 61 -7.71 -20.43 7.37
C PRO A 61 -8.61 -20.68 6.16
N LEU A 62 -8.22 -20.24 4.95
CA LEU A 62 -9.03 -20.32 3.76
C LEU A 62 -8.74 -21.60 2.96
N ASN A 63 -9.78 -22.12 2.30
CA ASN A 63 -9.62 -23.22 1.36
C ASN A 63 -8.87 -22.77 0.09
N VAL A 64 -8.41 -23.74 -0.72
CA VAL A 64 -7.68 -23.48 -1.97
C VAL A 64 -8.50 -22.60 -2.95
N GLY A 65 -9.83 -22.74 -2.93
CA GLY A 65 -10.72 -21.90 -3.74
C GLY A 65 -10.67 -20.41 -3.36
N GLY A 66 -10.34 -20.08 -2.11
CA GLY A 66 -10.14 -18.72 -1.62
C GLY A 66 -8.80 -18.11 -2.02
N HIS A 67 -7.76 -18.93 -2.24
CA HIS A 67 -6.41 -18.46 -2.55
C HIS A 67 -6.32 -17.69 -3.87
N LYS A 68 -7.29 -17.85 -4.78
CA LYS A 68 -7.40 -17.03 -5.99
C LYS A 68 -7.53 -15.52 -5.72
N TRP A 69 -8.04 -15.16 -4.54
CA TRP A 69 -8.20 -13.76 -4.12
C TRP A 69 -6.96 -13.19 -3.41
N ALA A 70 -5.91 -13.99 -3.23
CA ALA A 70 -4.70 -13.58 -2.51
C ALA A 70 -4.09 -12.31 -3.11
N LEU A 71 -4.02 -12.22 -4.44
CA LEU A 71 -3.44 -11.06 -5.11
C LEU A 71 -4.27 -9.79 -4.88
N LEU A 72 -5.61 -9.89 -4.98
CA LEU A 72 -6.51 -8.77 -4.74
C LEU A 72 -6.41 -8.29 -3.28
N LEU A 73 -6.47 -9.20 -2.32
CA LEU A 73 -6.43 -8.85 -0.90
C LEU A 73 -5.05 -8.34 -0.46
N ALA A 74 -3.96 -8.87 -1.04
CA ALA A 74 -2.63 -8.32 -0.84
C ALA A 74 -2.51 -6.90 -1.41
N SER A 75 -3.08 -6.64 -2.59
CA SER A 75 -3.07 -5.29 -3.17
C SER A 75 -3.84 -4.28 -2.33
N LEU A 76 -4.99 -4.68 -1.76
CA LEU A 76 -5.81 -3.84 -0.88
C LEU A 76 -5.14 -3.55 0.47
N MET A 77 -4.33 -4.46 0.98
CA MET A 77 -3.57 -4.20 2.21
C MET A 77 -2.43 -3.19 1.99
N VAL A 78 -1.88 -3.17 0.77
CA VAL A 78 -0.76 -2.32 0.40
C VAL A 78 -1.20 -0.89 0.02
N PHE A 79 -2.44 -0.71 -0.46
CA PHE A 79 -3.00 0.56 -0.94
C PHE A 79 -4.26 0.98 -0.18
#